data_AF-A0A948ADD3-F1
#
_entry.id   AF-A0A948ADD3-F1
#
_cell.length_a   1.000
_cell.length_b   1.000
_cell.length_c   1.000
_cell.angle_alpha   90.00
_cell.angle_beta   90.00
_cell.angle_gamma   90.00
#
_symmetry.space_group_name_H-M   'P 1'
#
loop_
_entity.id
_entity.type
_entity.pdbx_description
1 polymer ?
#
loop_
_entity_poly.entity_id
_entity_poly.type
_entity_poly.pdbx_seq_one_letter_code
_entity_poly.pdbx_strand_id
1 'polypeptide(L)'
;MRKSSCLLLMVLMFQVHAVMADCLSSLQHKDYGAAITDCFPQKPNEKVWDPYYSASFGSAYAPNEAAQLAKTLAEQEDANFQFFWSLVLRNHAGKLSLASPEQQKLNKELMQQVRLWQQKAADAGQQQAMHMHISYVYNFALLNSNEDLPTAADKQAALRYLPRLNRSVFRLPPDLDHRIKQLNTKENQKASAQDKIQRLEQLSEHELLDLAEYEYRSAVYVADSKKLAISPQLKGVYLQLIERFQNSDAAYKLARISEARDDTVQWMKWAAEHKHKAAMSWYGAYLICNQAKAKGLIYLQQAQKAGDEDASLLLGEMQDLGYTTNCDNGWIY
;
A
#
# COMPACT_ATOMS: atom_id res chain seq x y z
N MET A 1 27.45 -10.96 -41.03
CA MET A 1 26.11 -10.99 -40.40
C MET A 1 25.99 -9.85 -39.37
N ARG A 2 25.62 -8.63 -39.79
CA ARG A 2 25.28 -7.47 -38.91
C ARG A 2 24.47 -6.43 -39.72
N LYS A 3 23.30 -6.80 -40.25
CA LYS A 3 22.40 -5.86 -40.95
C LYS A 3 20.92 -5.93 -40.52
N SER A 4 20.52 -6.90 -39.68
CA SER A 4 19.11 -7.06 -39.28
C SER A 4 18.66 -6.21 -38.09
N SER A 5 19.58 -5.59 -37.33
CA SER A 5 19.20 -4.80 -36.14
C SER A 5 18.77 -3.36 -36.44
N CYS A 6 19.09 -2.82 -37.62
CA CYS A 6 18.75 -1.43 -37.99
C CYS A 6 17.30 -1.29 -38.49
N LEU A 7 16.77 -2.32 -39.17
CA LEU A 7 15.41 -2.31 -39.72
C LEU A 7 14.33 -2.38 -38.63
N LEU A 8 14.59 -3.13 -37.56
CA LEU A 8 13.64 -3.28 -36.45
C LEU A 8 13.47 -1.97 -35.65
N LEU A 9 14.54 -1.18 -35.53
CA LEU A 9 14.52 0.09 -34.80
C LEU A 9 13.78 1.19 -35.59
N MET A 10 13.87 1.19 -36.93
CA MET A 10 13.12 2.12 -37.78
C MET A 10 11.62 1.85 -37.73
N VAL A 11 11.17 0.60 -37.80
CA VAL A 11 9.74 0.25 -37.79
C VAL A 11 9.08 0.65 -36.47
N LEU A 12 9.77 0.49 -35.33
CA LEU A 12 9.27 0.91 -34.02
C LEU A 12 9.17 2.45 -33.88
N MET A 13 10.11 3.19 -34.49
CA MET A 13 10.07 4.67 -34.48
C MET A 13 8.89 5.21 -35.31
N PHE A 14 8.58 4.62 -36.47
CA PHE A 14 7.46 5.09 -37.30
C PHE A 14 6.08 4.88 -36.65
N GLN A 15 5.90 3.80 -35.88
CA GLN A 15 4.63 3.52 -35.21
C GLN A 15 4.31 4.51 -34.07
N VAL A 16 5.32 4.99 -33.34
CA VAL A 16 5.11 5.93 -32.23
C VAL A 16 4.73 7.33 -32.73
N HIS A 17 5.28 7.76 -33.87
CA HIS A 17 4.98 9.09 -34.44
C HIS A 17 3.57 9.18 -35.03
N ALA A 18 3.07 8.12 -35.68
CA ALA A 18 1.72 8.08 -36.23
C ALA A 18 0.65 8.18 -35.12
N VAL A 19 0.79 7.39 -34.05
CA VAL A 19 -0.14 7.37 -32.91
C VAL A 19 -0.23 8.74 -32.21
N MET A 20 0.89 9.48 -32.13
CA MET A 20 0.89 10.82 -31.51
C MET A 20 0.22 11.88 -32.40
N ALA A 21 0.37 11.79 -33.72
CA ALA A 21 -0.27 12.70 -34.66
C ALA A 21 -1.80 12.53 -34.67
N ASP A 22 -2.26 11.27 -34.65
CA ASP A 22 -3.69 10.94 -34.60
C ASP A 22 -4.33 11.41 -33.28
N CYS A 23 -3.65 11.18 -32.15
CA CYS A 23 -4.09 11.65 -30.83
C CYS A 23 -4.29 13.18 -30.78
N LEU A 24 -3.32 13.96 -31.25
CA LEU A 24 -3.41 15.43 -31.25
C LEU A 24 -4.53 15.91 -32.18
N SER A 25 -4.66 15.31 -33.36
CA SER A 25 -5.72 15.63 -34.32
C SER A 25 -7.10 15.42 -33.70
N SER A 26 -7.34 14.26 -33.07
CA SER A 26 -8.62 13.95 -32.44
C SER A 26 -8.96 14.90 -31.28
N LEU A 27 -7.95 15.32 -30.50
CA LEU A 27 -8.12 16.36 -29.47
C LEU A 27 -8.46 17.74 -30.08
N GLN A 28 -7.82 18.14 -31.17
CA GLN A 28 -8.09 19.42 -31.84
C GLN A 28 -9.53 19.48 -32.39
N HIS A 29 -10.04 18.36 -32.89
CA HIS A 29 -11.43 18.24 -33.35
C HIS A 29 -12.44 18.05 -32.20
N LYS A 30 -11.97 17.98 -30.94
CA LYS A 30 -12.78 17.69 -29.75
C LYS A 30 -13.59 16.39 -29.86
N ASP A 31 -13.11 15.43 -30.63
CA ASP A 31 -13.74 14.11 -30.74
C ASP A 31 -13.23 13.22 -29.61
N TYR A 32 -13.99 13.16 -28.51
CA TYR A 32 -13.62 12.34 -27.36
C TYR A 32 -13.49 10.85 -27.69
N GLY A 33 -14.37 10.31 -28.54
CA GLY A 33 -14.38 8.88 -28.86
C GLY A 33 -13.14 8.48 -29.64
N ALA A 34 -12.79 9.28 -30.65
CA ALA A 34 -11.54 9.13 -31.38
C ALA A 34 -10.33 9.37 -30.47
N ALA A 35 -10.32 10.45 -29.69
CA ALA A 35 -9.19 10.79 -28.81
C ALA A 35 -8.89 9.69 -27.79
N ILE A 36 -9.89 9.08 -27.15
CA ILE A 36 -9.65 7.94 -26.24
C ILE A 36 -8.99 6.78 -26.96
N THR A 37 -9.44 6.47 -28.18
CA THR A 37 -8.93 5.35 -28.96
C THR A 37 -7.52 5.60 -29.47
N ASP A 38 -7.25 6.81 -29.96
CA ASP A 38 -5.97 7.18 -30.58
C ASP A 38 -4.89 7.44 -29.52
N CYS A 39 -5.27 8.04 -28.40
CA CYS A 39 -4.34 8.36 -27.33
C CYS A 39 -4.15 7.23 -26.31
N PHE A 40 -5.14 6.36 -26.13
CA PHE A 40 -5.06 5.20 -25.23
C PHE A 40 -5.45 3.88 -25.92
N PRO A 41 -4.80 3.50 -27.04
CA PRO A 41 -5.11 2.26 -27.74
C PRO A 41 -5.01 1.02 -26.84
N GLN A 42 -6.03 0.17 -26.92
CA GLN A 42 -6.00 -1.16 -26.31
C GLN A 42 -4.90 -2.01 -26.93
N LYS A 43 -4.17 -2.76 -26.10
CA LYS A 43 -3.28 -3.79 -26.64
C LYS A 43 -4.09 -4.88 -27.32
N PRO A 44 -3.62 -5.43 -28.45
CA PRO A 44 -4.22 -6.60 -29.06
C PRO A 44 -4.31 -7.74 -28.03
N ASN A 45 -5.50 -8.31 -27.85
CA ASN A 45 -5.82 -9.44 -26.97
C ASN A 45 -6.01 -9.16 -25.47
N GLU A 46 -5.94 -7.91 -25.00
CA GLU A 46 -6.34 -7.60 -23.62
C GLU A 46 -7.87 -7.44 -23.53
N LYS A 47 -8.53 -8.26 -22.68
CA LYS A 47 -9.98 -8.19 -22.44
C LYS A 47 -10.40 -7.02 -21.55
N VAL A 48 -9.44 -6.38 -20.89
CA VAL A 48 -9.66 -5.27 -19.97
C VAL A 48 -8.92 -4.07 -20.55
N TRP A 49 -9.65 -2.96 -20.75
CA TRP A 49 -9.03 -1.71 -21.14
C TRP A 49 -8.12 -1.23 -20.00
N ASP A 50 -6.81 -1.32 -20.22
CA ASP A 50 -5.82 -0.78 -19.32
C ASP A 50 -5.21 0.52 -19.90
N PRO A 51 -5.63 1.71 -19.43
CA PRO A 51 -5.10 2.98 -19.90
C PRO A 51 -3.67 3.26 -19.42
N TYR A 52 -3.02 2.36 -18.66
CA TYR A 52 -1.63 2.54 -18.23
C TYR A 52 -0.62 2.60 -19.41
N TYR A 53 -0.99 2.09 -20.59
CA TYR A 53 -0.04 1.88 -21.68
C TYR A 53 -0.51 2.42 -23.03
N SER A 54 -0.47 3.75 -23.27
CA SER A 54 -0.18 4.34 -24.60
C SER A 54 -0.29 5.88 -24.65
N ALA A 55 0.24 6.45 -25.74
CA ALA A 55 0.64 7.83 -26.03
C ALA A 55 1.61 8.49 -25.02
N SER A 56 2.74 9.02 -25.53
CA SER A 56 3.69 9.76 -24.69
C SER A 56 3.20 11.19 -24.50
N PHE A 57 2.37 11.45 -23.48
CA PHE A 57 1.94 12.80 -23.07
C PHE A 57 3.06 13.68 -22.46
N GLY A 58 4.31 13.43 -22.83
CA GLY A 58 5.48 13.95 -22.13
C GLY A 58 5.58 13.40 -20.69
N SER A 59 6.08 14.25 -19.79
CA SER A 59 6.17 14.00 -18.35
C SER A 59 5.36 15.02 -17.56
N ALA A 60 5.16 14.77 -16.26
CA ALA A 60 4.52 15.73 -15.36
C ALA A 60 5.22 17.11 -15.35
N TYR A 61 6.55 17.13 -15.53
CA TYR A 61 7.37 18.35 -15.53
C TYR A 61 7.42 19.04 -16.90
N ALA A 62 7.22 18.27 -17.97
CA ALA A 62 7.28 18.74 -19.35
C ALA A 62 6.14 18.09 -20.15
N PRO A 63 4.89 18.53 -19.96
CA PRO A 63 3.76 18.04 -20.73
C PRO A 63 3.88 18.52 -22.18
N ASN A 64 3.65 17.62 -23.13
CA ASN A 64 3.64 17.96 -24.55
C ASN A 64 2.33 18.66 -24.96
N GLU A 65 2.23 19.04 -26.24
CA GLU A 65 1.08 19.77 -26.79
C GLU A 65 -0.26 19.04 -26.59
N ALA A 66 -0.30 17.72 -26.82
CA ALA A 66 -1.51 16.92 -26.60
C ALA A 66 -1.97 16.95 -25.14
N ALA A 67 -1.04 16.86 -24.17
CA ALA A 67 -1.35 16.96 -22.75
C ALA A 67 -1.88 18.36 -22.38
N GLN A 68 -1.28 19.42 -22.92
CA GLN A 68 -1.71 20.80 -22.68
C GLN A 68 -3.10 21.07 -23.26
N LEU A 69 -3.38 20.55 -24.46
CA LEU A 69 -4.69 20.66 -25.09
C LEU A 69 -5.76 19.88 -24.31
N ALA A 70 -5.47 18.64 -23.92
CA ALA A 70 -6.36 17.83 -23.08
C ALA A 70 -6.73 18.54 -21.76
N LYS A 71 -5.75 19.17 -21.11
CA LYS A 71 -5.99 20.00 -19.91
C LYS A 71 -6.91 21.18 -20.21
N THR A 72 -6.63 21.93 -21.27
CA THR A 72 -7.46 23.08 -21.69
C THR A 72 -8.90 22.67 -21.96
N LEU A 73 -9.12 21.52 -22.61
CA LEU A 73 -10.46 20.99 -22.88
C LEU A 73 -11.17 20.55 -21.58
N ALA A 74 -10.45 19.95 -20.63
CA ALA A 74 -11.00 19.60 -19.33
C ALA A 74 -11.43 20.84 -18.50
N GLU A 75 -10.66 21.94 -18.61
CA GLU A 75 -10.96 23.21 -17.96
C GLU A 75 -12.18 23.93 -18.55
N GLN A 76 -12.62 23.56 -19.76
CA GLN A 76 -13.87 24.03 -20.38
C GLN A 76 -15.13 23.32 -19.83
N GLU A 77 -15.01 22.58 -18.73
CA GLU A 77 -16.08 21.86 -18.05
C GLU A 77 -16.74 20.72 -18.86
N ASP A 78 -16.12 20.27 -19.95
CA ASP A 78 -16.58 19.08 -20.67
C ASP A 78 -16.27 17.81 -19.88
N ALA A 79 -17.32 17.09 -19.45
CA ALA A 79 -17.20 15.91 -18.61
C ALA A 79 -16.33 14.80 -19.22
N ASN A 80 -16.35 14.64 -20.55
CA ASN A 80 -15.56 13.64 -21.25
C ASN A 80 -14.08 14.01 -21.23
N PHE A 81 -13.74 15.28 -21.47
CA PHE A 81 -12.36 15.74 -21.42
C PHE A 81 -11.83 15.90 -19.99
N GLN A 82 -12.69 16.15 -19.00
CA GLN A 82 -12.32 16.03 -17.58
C GLN A 82 -11.90 14.60 -17.23
N PHE A 83 -12.66 13.60 -17.68
CA PHE A 83 -12.26 12.20 -17.51
C PHE A 83 -10.97 11.90 -18.27
N PHE A 84 -10.86 12.32 -19.53
CA PHE A 84 -9.66 12.14 -20.34
C PHE A 84 -8.40 12.69 -19.65
N TRP A 85 -8.47 13.92 -19.14
CA TRP A 85 -7.34 14.55 -18.45
C TRP A 85 -6.94 13.77 -17.18
N SER A 86 -7.91 13.18 -16.47
CA SER A 86 -7.59 12.30 -15.35
C SER A 86 -6.75 11.07 -15.75
N LEU A 87 -6.93 10.57 -16.98
CA LEU A 87 -6.13 9.46 -17.52
C LEU A 87 -4.72 9.93 -17.86
N VAL A 88 -4.57 11.13 -18.42
CA VAL A 88 -3.26 11.75 -18.70
C VAL A 88 -2.46 11.93 -17.41
N LEU A 89 -3.08 12.47 -16.36
CA LEU A 89 -2.45 12.62 -15.05
C LEU A 89 -2.03 11.28 -14.45
N ARG A 90 -2.88 10.24 -14.60
CA ARG A 90 -2.55 8.88 -14.16
C ARG A 90 -1.36 8.30 -14.94
N ASN A 91 -1.30 8.54 -16.25
CA ASN A 91 -0.16 8.16 -17.09
C ASN A 91 1.14 8.84 -16.63
N HIS A 92 1.09 10.13 -16.32
CA HIS A 92 2.24 10.85 -15.74
C HIS A 92 2.67 10.27 -14.41
N ALA A 93 1.73 10.00 -13.50
CA ALA A 93 2.01 9.40 -12.20
C ALA A 93 2.68 8.03 -12.33
N GLY A 94 2.22 7.20 -13.26
CA GLY A 94 2.77 5.86 -13.53
C GLY A 94 4.18 5.85 -14.10
N LYS A 95 4.67 6.98 -14.63
CA LYS A 95 6.04 7.13 -15.16
C LYS A 95 7.06 7.60 -14.11
N LEU A 96 6.60 8.01 -12.91
CA LEU A 96 7.49 8.46 -11.84
C LEU A 96 8.15 7.26 -11.17
N SER A 97 9.46 7.38 -10.86
CA SER A 97 10.13 6.41 -10.01
C SER A 97 9.78 6.70 -8.56
N LEU A 98 9.27 5.71 -7.85
CA LEU A 98 8.97 5.86 -6.42
C LEU A 98 10.22 5.73 -5.53
N ALA A 99 11.42 5.80 -6.12
CA ALA A 99 12.69 5.70 -5.41
C ALA A 99 13.11 7.00 -4.70
N SER A 100 12.67 8.18 -5.17
CA SER A 100 13.00 9.46 -4.51
C SER A 100 11.82 10.05 -3.73
N PRO A 101 12.04 10.64 -2.54
CA PRO A 101 10.97 11.29 -1.77
C PRO A 101 10.22 12.37 -2.54
N GLU A 102 10.92 13.13 -3.39
CA GLU A 102 10.34 14.18 -4.22
C GLU A 102 9.36 13.60 -5.27
N GLN A 103 9.74 12.50 -5.93
CA GLN A 103 8.86 11.83 -6.90
C GLN A 103 7.70 11.10 -6.22
N GLN A 104 7.90 10.55 -5.01
CA GLN A 104 6.80 10.02 -4.20
C GLN A 104 5.79 11.11 -3.85
N LYS A 105 6.25 12.29 -3.43
CA LYS A 105 5.40 13.45 -3.14
C LYS A 105 4.61 13.87 -4.39
N LEU A 106 5.29 14.03 -5.53
CA LEU A 106 4.63 14.40 -6.78
C LEU A 106 3.61 13.35 -7.24
N ASN A 107 3.94 12.06 -7.11
CA ASN A 107 3.01 10.98 -7.43
C ASN A 107 1.74 11.09 -6.59
N LYS A 108 1.87 11.35 -5.28
CA LYS A 108 0.73 11.55 -4.37
C LYS A 108 -0.14 12.75 -4.79
N GLU A 109 0.47 13.87 -5.17
CA GLU A 109 -0.23 15.07 -5.65
C GLU A 109 -0.96 14.80 -6.97
N LEU A 110 -0.32 14.12 -7.94
CA LEU A 110 -0.95 13.74 -9.20
C LEU A 110 -2.14 12.80 -8.95
N MET A 111 -2.00 11.80 -8.09
CA MET A 111 -3.08 10.87 -7.78
C MET A 111 -4.25 11.55 -7.05
N GLN A 112 -4.00 12.61 -6.27
CA GLN A 112 -5.06 13.46 -5.74
C GLN A 112 -5.79 14.22 -6.85
N GLN A 113 -5.06 14.79 -7.81
CA GLN A 113 -5.67 15.46 -8.96
C GLN A 113 -6.46 14.51 -9.86
N VAL A 114 -5.97 13.28 -10.09
CA VAL A 114 -6.69 12.23 -10.81
C VAL A 114 -8.07 12.02 -10.18
N ARG A 115 -8.13 11.82 -8.85
CA ARG A 115 -9.40 11.64 -8.13
C ARG A 115 -10.32 12.84 -8.27
N LEU A 116 -9.80 14.06 -8.15
CA LEU A 116 -10.56 15.29 -8.30
C LEU A 116 -11.22 15.39 -9.70
N TRP A 117 -10.45 15.18 -10.76
CA TRP A 117 -10.96 15.27 -12.14
C TRP A 117 -11.93 14.14 -12.47
N GLN A 118 -11.68 12.92 -11.98
CA GLN A 118 -12.64 11.82 -12.10
C GLN A 118 -13.95 12.14 -11.38
N GLN A 119 -13.90 12.75 -10.20
CA GLN A 119 -15.09 13.17 -9.48
C GLN A 119 -15.88 14.22 -10.26
N LYS A 120 -15.23 15.27 -10.79
CA LYS A 120 -15.88 16.29 -11.62
C LYS A 120 -16.60 15.66 -12.83
N ALA A 121 -15.89 14.79 -13.56
CA ALA A 121 -16.44 14.10 -14.71
C ALA A 121 -17.65 13.22 -14.34
N ALA A 122 -17.55 12.47 -13.24
CA ALA A 122 -18.64 11.63 -12.74
C ALA A 122 -19.86 12.46 -12.30
N ASP A 123 -19.64 13.57 -11.57
CA ASP A 123 -20.71 14.48 -11.17
C ASP A 123 -21.44 15.05 -12.39
N ALA A 124 -20.69 15.39 -13.45
CA ALA A 124 -21.20 15.90 -14.72
C ALA A 124 -21.83 14.83 -15.65
N GLY A 125 -21.87 13.54 -15.26
CA GLY A 125 -22.59 12.51 -16.02
C GLY A 125 -21.72 11.50 -16.76
N GLN A 126 -20.39 11.64 -16.73
CA GLN A 126 -19.48 10.76 -17.47
C GLN A 126 -19.49 9.34 -16.88
N GLN A 127 -19.91 8.37 -17.70
CA GLN A 127 -20.26 7.02 -17.25
C GLN A 127 -19.05 6.19 -16.80
N GLN A 128 -17.91 6.30 -17.49
CA GLN A 128 -16.69 5.57 -17.12
C GLN A 128 -16.13 6.08 -15.78
N ALA A 129 -16.19 7.39 -15.53
CA ALA A 129 -15.77 8.02 -14.29
C ALA A 129 -16.64 7.55 -13.11
N MET A 130 -17.96 7.51 -13.29
CA MET A 130 -18.88 6.92 -12.32
C MET A 130 -18.53 5.45 -12.04
N HIS A 131 -18.33 4.66 -13.10
CA HIS A 131 -17.97 3.25 -12.97
C HIS A 131 -16.65 3.07 -12.21
N MET A 132 -15.65 3.91 -12.43
CA MET A 132 -14.37 3.85 -11.71
C MET A 132 -14.54 4.14 -10.21
N HIS A 133 -15.34 5.13 -9.83
CA HIS A 133 -15.65 5.42 -8.42
C HIS A 133 -16.39 4.25 -7.75
N ILE A 134 -17.39 3.69 -8.42
CA ILE A 134 -18.15 2.53 -7.93
C ILE A 134 -17.25 1.31 -7.79
N SER A 135 -16.44 1.04 -8.81
CA SER A 135 -15.49 -0.08 -8.84
C SER A 135 -14.41 0.05 -7.77
N TYR A 136 -13.92 1.26 -7.52
CA TYR A 136 -12.98 1.53 -6.44
C TYR A 136 -13.59 1.08 -5.09
N VAL A 137 -14.76 1.64 -4.72
CA VAL A 137 -15.40 1.32 -3.44
C VAL A 137 -15.75 -0.17 -3.31
N TYR A 138 -16.22 -0.78 -4.40
CA TYR A 138 -16.61 -2.20 -4.39
C TYR A 138 -15.43 -3.17 -4.40
N ASN A 139 -14.37 -2.91 -5.17
CA ASN A 139 -13.22 -3.81 -5.23
C ASN A 139 -12.46 -3.81 -3.90
N PHE A 140 -12.44 -2.69 -3.16
CA PHE A 140 -11.90 -2.66 -1.80
C PHE A 140 -12.77 -3.40 -0.78
N ALA A 141 -14.08 -3.58 -1.04
CA ALA A 141 -14.91 -4.50 -0.25
C ALA A 141 -14.42 -5.96 -0.33
N LEU A 142 -13.65 -6.30 -1.38
CA LEU A 142 -13.11 -7.63 -1.63
C LEU A 142 -11.65 -7.78 -1.17
N LEU A 143 -10.93 -6.67 -1.00
CA LEU A 143 -9.55 -6.65 -0.56
C LEU A 143 -9.54 -6.40 0.95
N ASN A 144 -9.22 -7.42 1.75
CA ASN A 144 -9.10 -7.35 3.21
C ASN A 144 -7.90 -6.49 3.69
N SER A 145 -7.58 -5.38 3.01
CA SER A 145 -6.52 -4.45 3.37
C SER A 145 -7.11 -3.19 4.00
N ASN A 146 -6.76 -2.93 5.26
CA ASN A 146 -7.23 -1.77 6.03
C ASN A 146 -6.61 -0.43 5.57
N GLU A 147 -5.48 -0.46 4.85
CA GLU A 147 -4.75 0.76 4.45
C GLU A 147 -5.44 1.53 3.32
N ASP A 148 -6.19 0.83 2.47
CA ASP A 148 -6.82 1.36 1.26
C ASP A 148 -8.35 1.41 1.32
N LEU A 149 -8.93 1.35 2.53
CA LEU A 149 -10.38 1.48 2.65
C LEU A 149 -10.87 2.80 2.09
N PRO A 150 -12.00 2.78 1.36
CA PRO A 150 -12.61 4.00 0.86
C PRO A 150 -13.05 4.88 2.04
N THR A 151 -13.01 6.19 1.81
CA THR A 151 -13.51 7.18 2.76
C THR A 151 -15.04 7.18 2.76
N ALA A 152 -15.65 7.79 3.77
CA ALA A 152 -17.09 8.06 3.79
C ALA A 152 -17.56 8.88 2.59
N ALA A 153 -16.72 9.80 2.10
CA ALA A 153 -16.99 10.58 0.89
C ALA A 153 -17.00 9.69 -0.36
N ASP A 154 -16.04 8.78 -0.50
CA ASP A 154 -15.99 7.82 -1.62
C ASP A 154 -17.23 6.91 -1.61
N LYS A 155 -17.61 6.38 -0.44
CA LYS A 155 -18.82 5.56 -0.27
C LYS A 155 -20.07 6.33 -0.67
N GLN A 156 -20.22 7.58 -0.22
CA GLN A 156 -21.37 8.42 -0.58
C GLN A 156 -21.40 8.75 -2.07
N ALA A 157 -20.25 9.04 -2.69
CA ALA A 157 -20.15 9.27 -4.12
C ALA A 157 -20.57 8.02 -4.92
N ALA A 158 -20.08 6.83 -4.54
CA ALA A 158 -20.47 5.58 -5.18
C ALA A 158 -21.99 5.32 -5.10
N LEU A 159 -22.61 5.54 -3.94
CA LEU A 159 -24.07 5.42 -3.78
C LEU A 159 -24.84 6.45 -4.62
N ARG A 160 -24.31 7.67 -4.77
CA ARG A 160 -24.89 8.72 -5.64
C ARG A 160 -24.80 8.34 -7.13
N TYR A 161 -23.71 7.72 -7.57
CA TYR A 161 -23.49 7.36 -8.97
C TYR A 161 -24.17 6.06 -9.39
N LEU A 162 -24.29 5.10 -8.49
CA LEU A 162 -24.85 3.77 -8.78
C LEU A 162 -26.21 3.79 -9.51
N PRO A 163 -27.21 4.62 -9.14
CA PRO A 163 -28.48 4.70 -9.87
C PRO A 163 -28.37 5.44 -11.22
N ARG A 164 -27.31 6.21 -11.46
CA ARG A 164 -27.07 6.99 -12.70
C ARG A 164 -26.24 6.23 -13.73
N LEU A 165 -25.64 5.10 -13.34
CA LEU A 165 -24.79 4.31 -14.21
C LEU A 165 -25.62 3.46 -15.19
N ASN A 166 -25.24 3.49 -16.46
CA ASN A 166 -25.85 2.67 -17.49
C ASN A 166 -25.42 1.19 -17.32
N ARG A 167 -26.32 0.41 -16.71
CA ARG A 167 -26.11 -1.02 -16.44
C ARG A 167 -26.08 -1.91 -17.69
N SER A 168 -26.50 -1.41 -18.87
CA SER A 168 -26.35 -2.17 -20.12
C SER A 168 -24.90 -2.17 -20.61
N VAL A 169 -24.13 -1.13 -20.26
CA VAL A 169 -22.72 -0.97 -20.61
C VAL A 169 -21.82 -1.58 -19.53
N PHE A 170 -22.14 -1.34 -18.25
CA PHE A 170 -21.36 -1.81 -17.11
C PHE A 170 -22.11 -2.91 -16.37
N ARG A 171 -21.64 -4.15 -16.50
CA ARG A 171 -22.18 -5.29 -15.76
C ARG A 171 -21.74 -5.20 -14.30
N LEU A 172 -22.70 -4.94 -13.41
CA LEU A 172 -22.50 -4.86 -11.97
C LEU A 172 -23.22 -5.99 -11.23
N PRO A 173 -22.71 -6.45 -10.07
CA PRO A 173 -23.42 -7.40 -9.22
C PRO A 173 -24.81 -6.87 -8.82
N PRO A 174 -25.84 -7.74 -8.76
CA PRO A 174 -27.20 -7.32 -8.42
C PRO A 174 -27.33 -6.80 -6.97
N ASP A 175 -26.46 -7.26 -6.07
CA ASP A 175 -26.43 -6.92 -4.64
C ASP A 175 -25.45 -5.78 -4.30
N LEU A 176 -24.91 -5.10 -5.33
CA LEU A 176 -23.86 -4.09 -5.16
C LEU A 176 -24.27 -2.92 -4.25
N ASP A 177 -25.52 -2.45 -4.35
CA ASP A 177 -26.04 -1.38 -3.48
C ASP A 177 -25.96 -1.76 -2.00
N HIS A 178 -26.38 -2.98 -1.67
CA HIS A 178 -26.32 -3.52 -0.32
C HIS A 178 -24.87 -3.64 0.16
N ARG A 179 -23.96 -4.16 -0.68
CA ARG A 179 -22.54 -4.27 -0.35
C ARG A 179 -21.90 -2.92 -0.06
N ILE A 180 -22.13 -1.91 -0.90
CA ILE A 180 -21.58 -0.56 -0.69
C ILE A 180 -22.14 0.03 0.61
N LYS A 181 -23.44 -0.14 0.90
CA LYS A 181 -24.05 0.34 2.15
C LYS A 181 -23.46 -0.28 3.41
N GLN A 182 -23.13 -1.57 3.36
CA GLN A 182 -22.53 -2.30 4.48
C GLN A 182 -21.02 -2.10 4.63
N LEU A 183 -20.38 -1.49 3.64
CA LEU A 183 -18.93 -1.33 3.66
C LEU A 183 -18.48 -0.42 4.81
N ASN A 184 -17.51 -0.91 5.60
CA ASN A 184 -16.79 -0.12 6.59
C ASN A 184 -15.85 0.86 5.90
N THR A 185 -15.95 2.14 6.26
CA THR A 185 -15.03 3.16 5.75
C THR A 185 -13.81 3.29 6.64
N LYS A 186 -12.79 3.99 6.14
CA LYS A 186 -11.62 4.37 6.93
C LYS A 186 -12.01 5.11 8.23
N GLU A 187 -13.00 5.99 8.17
CA GLU A 187 -13.51 6.71 9.34
C GLU A 187 -14.25 5.79 10.30
N ASN A 188 -15.03 4.81 9.81
CA ASN A 188 -15.68 3.83 10.68
C ASN A 188 -14.66 2.97 11.43
N GLN A 189 -13.59 2.53 10.76
CA GLN A 189 -12.52 1.79 11.42
C GLN A 189 -11.79 2.64 12.45
N LYS A 190 -11.46 3.89 12.11
CA LYS A 190 -10.82 4.81 13.05
C LYS A 190 -11.68 5.06 14.29
N ALA A 191 -12.98 5.30 14.10
CA ALA A 191 -13.91 5.49 15.21
C ALA A 191 -14.03 4.22 16.06
N SER A 192 -14.11 3.04 15.43
CA SER A 192 -14.15 1.75 16.13
C SER A 192 -12.87 1.47 16.92
N ALA A 193 -11.69 1.77 16.36
CA ALA A 193 -10.43 1.65 17.07
C ALA A 193 -10.37 2.60 18.27
N GLN A 194 -10.81 3.85 18.10
CA GLN A 194 -10.88 4.83 19.19
C GLN A 194 -11.83 4.39 20.32
N ASP A 195 -12.99 3.85 19.97
CA ASP A 195 -13.93 3.27 20.94
C ASP A 195 -13.31 2.08 21.68
N LYS A 196 -12.68 1.14 20.95
CA LYS A 196 -11.95 0.01 21.55
C LYS A 196 -10.86 0.46 22.52
N ILE A 197 -10.08 1.50 22.16
CA ILE A 197 -9.04 2.07 23.02
C ILE A 197 -9.62 2.60 24.34
N GLN A 198 -10.81 3.18 24.34
CA GLN A 198 -11.45 3.70 25.56
C GLN A 198 -11.88 2.59 26.54
N ARG A 199 -12.07 1.36 26.04
CA ARG A 199 -12.51 0.20 26.83
C ARG A 199 -11.53 -0.97 26.74
N LEU A 200 -10.25 -0.66 26.61
CA LEU A 200 -9.18 -1.63 26.35
C LEU A 200 -9.16 -2.81 27.32
N GLU A 201 -9.38 -2.54 28.62
CA GLU A 201 -9.42 -3.54 29.70
C GLU A 201 -10.60 -4.52 29.59
N GLN A 202 -11.64 -4.18 28.82
CA GLN A 202 -12.85 -5.00 28.65
C GLN A 202 -12.82 -5.86 27.39
N LEU A 203 -11.87 -5.59 26.48
CA LEU A 203 -11.76 -6.31 25.21
C LEU A 203 -11.31 -7.76 25.43
N SER A 204 -11.80 -8.64 24.55
CA SER A 204 -11.29 -10.00 24.40
C SER A 204 -9.89 -10.02 23.79
N GLU A 205 -9.18 -11.15 23.91
CA GLU A 205 -7.85 -11.31 23.29
C GLU A 205 -7.91 -11.07 21.77
N HIS A 206 -8.93 -11.61 21.10
CA HIS A 206 -9.11 -11.44 19.66
C HIS A 206 -9.30 -9.96 19.28
N GLU A 207 -10.14 -9.23 20.01
CA GLU A 207 -10.37 -7.81 19.75
C GLU A 207 -9.11 -6.95 19.99
N LEU A 208 -8.27 -7.34 20.96
CA LEU A 208 -6.98 -6.70 21.20
C LEU A 208 -5.98 -7.02 20.11
N LEU A 209 -5.94 -8.25 19.59
CA LEU A 209 -5.09 -8.63 18.46
C LEU A 209 -5.47 -7.83 17.20
N ASP A 210 -6.76 -7.73 16.89
CA ASP A 210 -7.27 -6.93 15.78
C ASP A 210 -6.89 -5.45 15.93
N LEU A 211 -7.02 -4.90 17.15
CA LEU A 211 -6.67 -3.52 17.44
C LEU A 211 -5.15 -3.29 17.33
N ALA A 212 -4.33 -4.22 17.82
CA ALA A 212 -2.87 -4.14 17.72
C ALA A 212 -2.43 -4.14 16.26
N GLU A 213 -3.04 -4.97 15.41
CA GLU A 213 -2.76 -4.98 13.98
C GLU A 213 -3.16 -3.65 13.31
N TYR A 214 -4.36 -3.13 13.63
CA TYR A 214 -4.80 -1.84 13.11
C TYR A 214 -3.86 -0.69 13.51
N GLU A 215 -3.50 -0.59 14.79
CA GLU A 215 -2.62 0.45 15.31
C GLU A 215 -1.19 0.33 14.75
N TYR A 216 -0.68 -0.90 14.60
CA TYR A 216 0.62 -1.15 13.99
C TYR A 216 0.68 -0.70 12.52
N ARG A 217 -0.35 -1.02 11.73
CA ARG A 217 -0.45 -0.56 10.32
C ARG A 217 -0.68 0.94 10.22
N SER A 218 -1.39 1.53 11.18
CA SER A 218 -1.64 2.97 11.22
C SER A 218 -0.41 3.77 11.68
N ALA A 219 0.60 3.11 12.25
CA ALA A 219 1.81 3.76 12.69
C ALA A 219 2.59 4.30 11.49
N VAL A 220 2.96 5.57 11.55
CA VAL A 220 3.68 6.24 10.47
C VAL A 220 5.13 5.79 10.48
N TYR A 221 5.61 5.30 9.34
CA TYR A 221 7.04 5.13 9.11
C TYR A 221 7.68 6.51 9.03
N VAL A 222 8.51 6.86 10.02
CA VAL A 222 9.23 8.12 10.01
C VAL A 222 10.50 7.90 9.18
N ALA A 223 10.48 8.40 7.94
CA ALA A 223 11.55 8.17 6.95
C ALA A 223 12.95 8.56 7.46
N ASP A 224 13.04 9.63 8.24
CA ASP A 224 14.31 10.14 8.78
C ASP A 224 14.90 9.25 9.89
N SER A 225 14.08 8.47 10.60
CA SER A 225 14.55 7.57 11.66
C SER A 225 14.64 6.11 11.22
N LYS A 226 14.15 5.78 10.02
CA LYS A 226 13.92 4.39 9.56
C LYS A 226 13.16 3.53 10.57
N LYS A 227 12.35 4.15 11.44
CA LYS A 227 11.66 3.49 12.55
C LYS A 227 10.17 3.78 12.52
N LEU A 228 9.42 2.81 13.04
CA LEU A 228 7.99 2.95 13.32
C LEU A 228 7.82 3.82 14.56
N ALA A 229 7.15 4.96 14.46
CA ALA A 229 6.82 5.73 15.65
C ALA A 229 5.74 4.98 16.45
N ILE A 230 6.09 4.47 17.64
CA ILE A 230 5.15 3.72 18.48
C ILE A 230 4.10 4.69 19.01
N SER A 231 2.82 4.45 18.69
CA SER A 231 1.74 5.16 19.36
C SER A 231 1.65 4.67 20.82
N PRO A 232 1.48 5.55 21.82
CA PRO A 232 1.22 5.14 23.20
C PRO A 232 0.05 4.15 23.31
N GLN A 233 -0.92 4.27 22.39
CA GLN A 233 -2.04 3.36 22.24
C GLN A 233 -1.58 1.94 21.92
N LEU A 234 -0.76 1.75 20.88
CA LEU A 234 -0.22 0.44 20.48
C LEU A 234 0.54 -0.25 21.62
N LYS A 235 1.37 0.52 22.34
CA LYS A 235 2.06 0.01 23.55
C LYS A 235 1.05 -0.47 24.58
N GLY A 236 0.00 0.31 24.86
CA GLY A 236 -1.09 -0.07 25.76
C GLY A 236 -1.80 -1.36 25.33
N VAL A 237 -2.10 -1.53 24.04
CA VAL A 237 -2.72 -2.77 23.53
C VAL A 237 -1.85 -3.99 23.77
N TYR A 238 -0.55 -3.91 23.46
CA TYR A 238 0.37 -5.02 23.70
C TYR A 238 0.51 -5.35 25.18
N LEU A 239 0.58 -4.35 26.06
CA LEU A 239 0.63 -4.59 27.50
C LEU A 239 -0.61 -5.36 27.99
N GLN A 240 -1.81 -5.03 27.49
CA GLN A 240 -3.01 -5.78 27.84
C GLN A 240 -2.99 -7.23 27.34
N LEU A 241 -2.49 -7.49 26.13
CA LEU A 241 -2.29 -8.84 25.60
C LEU A 241 -1.31 -9.65 26.47
N ILE A 242 -0.24 -9.02 26.94
CA ILE A 242 0.78 -9.64 27.80
C ILE A 242 0.22 -9.92 29.19
N GLU A 243 -0.34 -8.91 29.85
CA GLU A 243 -0.76 -8.97 31.26
C GLU A 243 -1.98 -9.88 31.48
N ARG A 244 -2.95 -9.86 30.57
CA ARG A 244 -4.22 -10.59 30.73
C ARG A 244 -4.22 -11.96 30.08
N PHE A 245 -3.51 -12.11 28.96
CA PHE A 245 -3.57 -13.31 28.12
C PHE A 245 -2.24 -14.05 28.00
N GLN A 246 -1.17 -13.53 28.65
CA GLN A 246 0.18 -14.10 28.57
C GLN A 246 0.67 -14.27 27.12
N ASN A 247 0.27 -13.36 26.23
CA ASN A 247 0.54 -13.47 24.82
C ASN A 247 2.02 -13.16 24.51
N SER A 248 2.79 -14.20 24.19
CA SER A 248 4.24 -14.08 23.97
C SER A 248 4.62 -13.45 22.63
N ASP A 249 3.74 -13.56 21.62
CA ASP A 249 3.87 -12.81 20.36
C ASP A 249 3.76 -11.30 20.59
N ALA A 250 2.84 -10.86 21.46
CA ALA A 250 2.68 -9.45 21.82
C ALA A 250 3.92 -8.89 22.52
N ALA A 251 4.51 -9.64 23.46
CA ALA A 251 5.77 -9.27 24.11
C ALA A 251 6.93 -9.18 23.09
N TYR A 252 7.06 -10.15 22.19
CA TYR A 252 8.07 -10.09 21.14
C TYR A 252 7.89 -8.89 20.22
N LYS A 253 6.65 -8.63 19.76
CA LYS A 253 6.32 -7.47 18.92
C LYS A 253 6.63 -6.16 19.64
N LEU A 254 6.24 -6.03 20.91
CA LEU A 254 6.55 -4.86 21.73
C LEU A 254 8.07 -4.64 21.83
N ALA A 255 8.84 -5.70 22.07
CA ALA A 255 10.30 -5.63 22.14
C ALA A 255 10.93 -5.14 20.82
N ARG A 256 10.41 -5.62 19.68
CA ARG A 256 10.88 -5.27 18.33
C ARG A 256 10.62 -3.80 17.97
N ILE A 257 9.58 -3.20 18.53
CA ILE A 257 9.25 -1.79 18.27
C ILE A 257 9.84 -0.83 19.29
N SER A 258 10.22 -1.31 20.49
CA SER A 258 10.82 -0.48 21.55
C SER A 258 12.12 0.22 21.13
N GLU A 259 12.29 1.47 21.58
CA GLU A 259 13.50 2.26 21.33
C GLU A 259 14.57 2.11 22.42
N ALA A 260 14.14 1.97 23.68
CA ALA A 260 15.04 1.79 24.80
C ALA A 260 15.56 0.36 24.83
N ARG A 261 16.89 0.20 24.89
CA ARG A 261 17.54 -1.12 24.98
C ARG A 261 17.02 -1.94 26.14
N ASP A 262 16.79 -1.31 27.29
CA ASP A 262 16.29 -1.97 28.50
C ASP A 262 14.87 -2.51 28.28
N ASP A 263 13.98 -1.73 27.65
CA ASP A 263 12.63 -2.19 27.29
C ASP A 263 12.70 -3.37 26.30
N THR A 264 13.56 -3.30 25.27
CA THR A 264 13.74 -4.41 24.32
C THR A 264 14.21 -5.67 25.02
N VAL A 265 15.22 -5.58 25.88
CA VAL A 265 15.75 -6.73 26.62
C VAL A 265 14.70 -7.29 27.57
N GLN A 266 13.97 -6.43 28.30
CA GLN A 266 12.91 -6.83 29.21
C GLN A 266 11.84 -7.66 28.49
N TRP A 267 11.33 -7.15 27.36
CA TRP A 267 10.24 -7.82 26.64
C TRP A 267 10.72 -9.03 25.82
N MET A 268 11.94 -9.02 25.29
CA MET A 268 12.55 -10.22 24.69
C MET A 268 12.72 -11.33 25.73
N LYS A 269 13.23 -10.99 26.92
CA LYS A 269 13.34 -11.93 28.04
C LYS A 269 11.97 -12.50 28.40
N TRP A 270 10.97 -11.64 28.59
CA TRP A 270 9.62 -12.07 28.95
C TRP A 270 9.05 -13.03 27.90
N ALA A 271 9.14 -12.67 26.61
CA ALA A 271 8.66 -13.51 25.51
C ALA A 271 9.40 -14.85 25.44
N ALA A 272 10.72 -14.85 25.68
CA ALA A 272 11.55 -16.05 25.72
C ALA A 272 11.14 -17.00 26.87
N GLU A 273 10.93 -16.45 28.07
CA GLU A 273 10.44 -17.20 29.24
C GLU A 273 9.06 -17.82 28.99
N HIS A 274 8.24 -17.20 28.13
CA HIS A 274 6.95 -17.69 27.66
C HIS A 274 7.04 -18.43 26.31
N LYS A 275 8.21 -19.01 26.01
CA LYS A 275 8.45 -19.94 24.89
C LYS A 275 8.24 -19.35 23.49
N HIS A 276 8.32 -18.03 23.33
CA HIS A 276 8.35 -17.44 21.99
C HIS A 276 9.68 -17.75 21.29
N LYS A 277 9.62 -18.52 20.20
CA LYS A 277 10.79 -19.14 19.58
C LYS A 277 11.88 -18.15 19.13
N ALA A 278 11.51 -17.09 18.42
CA ALA A 278 12.47 -16.08 17.96
C ALA A 278 13.00 -15.21 19.12
N ALA A 279 12.20 -15.06 20.19
CA ALA A 279 12.66 -14.31 21.37
C ALA A 279 13.68 -15.13 22.16
N MET A 280 13.49 -16.45 22.25
CA MET A 280 14.48 -17.37 22.84
C MET A 280 15.80 -17.31 22.07
N SER A 281 15.78 -17.29 20.73
CA SER A 281 17.00 -17.11 19.91
C SER A 281 17.71 -15.80 20.20
N TRP A 282 16.97 -14.69 20.12
CA TRP A 282 17.52 -13.35 20.35
C TRP A 282 18.06 -13.21 21.77
N TYR A 283 17.29 -13.62 22.78
CA TYR A 283 17.69 -13.49 24.19
C TYR A 283 18.85 -14.44 24.54
N GLY A 284 18.87 -15.63 23.95
CA GLY A 284 19.99 -16.56 24.08
C GLY A 284 21.30 -15.96 23.55
N ALA A 285 21.27 -15.35 22.37
CA ALA A 285 22.41 -14.62 21.81
C ALA A 285 22.80 -13.42 22.68
N TYR A 286 21.83 -12.62 23.14
CA TYR A 286 22.07 -11.48 24.02
C TYR A 286 22.79 -11.89 25.32
N LEU A 287 22.38 -13.00 25.93
CA LEU A 287 23.05 -13.54 27.12
C LEU A 287 24.50 -13.96 26.82
N ILE A 288 24.76 -14.58 25.67
CA ILE A 288 26.13 -14.95 25.26
C ILE A 288 26.99 -13.70 25.09
N CYS A 289 26.49 -12.67 24.40
CA CYS A 289 27.14 -11.37 24.25
C CYS A 289 27.52 -10.72 25.59
N ASN A 290 26.67 -10.91 26.61
CA ASN A 290 26.86 -10.36 27.95
C ASN A 290 27.47 -11.39 28.92
N GLN A 291 28.33 -12.27 28.41
CA GLN A 291 29.15 -13.22 29.17
C GLN A 291 28.38 -14.27 29.99
N ALA A 292 27.08 -14.45 29.73
CA ALA A 292 26.23 -15.47 30.35
C ALA A 292 26.05 -16.71 29.44
N LYS A 293 27.15 -17.21 28.87
CA LYS A 293 27.18 -18.25 27.81
C LYS A 293 26.35 -19.50 28.13
N ALA A 294 26.47 -20.07 29.33
CA ALA A 294 25.75 -21.29 29.70
C ALA A 294 24.22 -21.10 29.65
N LYS A 295 23.72 -19.96 30.13
CA LYS A 295 22.28 -19.64 30.08
C LYS A 295 21.83 -19.37 28.65
N GLY A 296 22.64 -18.64 27.87
CA GLY A 296 22.30 -18.34 26.48
C GLY A 296 22.21 -19.59 25.60
N LEU A 297 23.12 -20.56 25.76
CA LEU A 297 23.07 -21.84 25.05
C LEU A 297 21.79 -22.64 25.35
N ILE A 298 21.29 -22.60 26.59
CA ILE A 298 20.02 -23.25 26.95
C ILE A 298 18.86 -22.65 26.14
N TYR A 299 18.78 -21.32 26.05
CA TYR A 299 17.74 -20.65 25.28
C TYR A 299 17.85 -20.94 23.78
N LEU A 300 19.06 -20.91 23.21
CA LEU A 300 19.26 -21.25 21.79
C LEU A 300 18.84 -22.70 21.49
N GLN A 301 19.17 -23.66 22.36
CA GLN A 301 18.73 -25.05 22.21
C GLN A 301 17.20 -25.20 22.32
N GLN A 302 16.55 -24.44 23.20
CA GLN A 302 15.09 -24.42 23.31
C GLN A 302 14.45 -23.81 22.06
N ALA A 303 15.00 -22.73 21.52
CA ALA A 303 14.54 -22.09 20.29
C ALA A 303 14.67 -23.01 19.08
N GLN A 304 15.80 -23.70 18.93
CA GLN A 304 16.00 -24.70 17.88
C GLN A 304 14.96 -25.82 17.97
N LYS A 305 14.70 -26.35 19.18
CA LYS A 305 13.66 -27.36 19.39
C LYS A 305 12.26 -26.85 19.07
N ALA A 306 12.01 -25.56 19.25
CA ALA A 306 10.76 -24.89 18.88
C ALA A 306 10.68 -24.53 17.38
N GLY A 307 11.69 -24.89 16.58
CA GLY A 307 11.70 -24.65 15.14
C GLY A 307 11.99 -23.19 14.77
N ASP A 308 12.86 -22.52 15.52
CA ASP A 308 13.46 -21.25 15.12
C ASP A 308 14.72 -21.51 14.27
N GLU A 309 14.77 -20.92 13.07
CA GLU A 309 15.85 -21.16 12.11
C GLU A 309 17.15 -20.47 12.54
N ASP A 310 17.03 -19.23 13.07
CA ASP A 310 18.18 -18.44 13.55
C ASP A 310 18.92 -19.16 14.68
N ALA A 311 18.19 -19.89 15.54
CA ALA A 311 18.78 -20.68 16.62
C ALA A 311 19.83 -21.69 16.11
N SER A 312 19.56 -22.36 14.98
CA SER A 312 20.47 -23.37 14.44
C SER A 312 21.75 -22.74 13.91
N LEU A 313 21.63 -21.58 13.26
CA LEU A 313 22.77 -20.80 12.79
C LEU A 313 23.64 -20.38 13.98
N LEU A 314 23.03 -19.75 14.99
CA LEU A 314 23.73 -19.25 16.17
C LEU A 314 24.41 -20.37 16.97
N LEU A 315 23.79 -21.55 17.07
CA LEU A 315 24.42 -22.72 17.71
C LEU A 315 25.64 -23.20 16.91
N GLY A 316 25.57 -23.20 15.58
CA GLY A 316 26.71 -23.49 14.71
C GLY A 316 27.87 -22.51 14.91
N GLU A 317 27.59 -21.21 14.94
CA GLU A 317 28.61 -20.19 15.22
C GLU A 317 29.26 -20.38 16.60
N MET A 318 28.46 -20.73 17.61
CA MET A 318 28.98 -21.02 18.95
C MET A 318 29.88 -22.25 18.99
N GLN A 319 29.63 -23.25 18.13
CA GLN A 319 30.46 -24.44 17.99
C GLN A 319 31.77 -24.13 17.25
N ASP A 320 31.69 -23.37 16.16
CA ASP A 320 32.82 -23.13 15.26
C ASP A 320 33.74 -21.99 15.74
N LEU A 321 33.15 -20.93 16.29
CA LEU A 321 33.83 -19.68 16.65
C LEU A 321 33.90 -19.44 18.16
N GLY A 322 33.00 -20.07 18.92
CA GLY A 322 32.90 -19.88 20.37
C GLY A 322 32.13 -18.63 20.82
N TYR A 323 31.68 -17.81 19.87
CA TYR A 323 30.86 -16.59 20.02
C TYR A 323 29.82 -16.48 18.88
N THR A 324 28.78 -15.66 19.05
CA THR A 324 27.81 -15.36 17.98
C THR A 324 28.30 -14.16 17.16
N THR A 325 28.20 -14.24 15.83
CA THR A 325 28.74 -13.19 14.94
C THR A 325 27.90 -11.91 14.99
N ASN A 326 26.63 -12.02 15.38
CA ASN A 326 25.67 -10.92 15.53
C ASN A 326 25.87 -10.05 16.78
N CYS A 327 27.03 -10.11 17.42
CA CYS A 327 27.36 -9.38 18.64
C CYS A 327 28.15 -8.10 18.37
N ASP A 328 27.65 -6.95 18.81
CA ASP A 328 28.39 -5.68 18.82
C ASP A 328 28.27 -5.00 20.19
N ASN A 329 29.38 -4.90 20.93
CA ASN A 329 29.46 -4.23 22.24
C ASN A 329 28.35 -4.64 23.23
N GLY A 330 28.07 -5.95 23.32
CA GLY A 330 27.04 -6.50 24.22
C GLY A 330 25.61 -6.40 23.65
N TRP A 331 25.45 -6.02 22.39
CA TRP A 331 24.17 -5.88 21.71
C TRP A 331 24.03 -6.85 20.53
N ILE A 332 22.80 -7.26 20.23
CA ILE A 332 22.44 -8.15 19.12
C ILE A 332 21.79 -7.36 17.99
N TYR A 333 22.31 -7.51 16.76
CA TYR A 333 21.76 -6.87 15.55
C TYR A 333 20.95 -7.81 14.67
#